data_AF-A0A5N5MKP1-F1
#
_entry.id   AF-A0A5N5MKP1-F1
#
_cell.length_a   1.000
_cell.length_b   1.000
_cell.length_c   1.000
_cell.angle_alpha   90.00
_cell.angle_beta   90.00
_cell.angle_gamma   90.00
#
_symmetry.space_group_name_H-M   'P 1'
#
loop_
_entity.id
_entity.type
_entity.pdbx_description
1 polymer ?
#
loop_
_entity_poly.entity_id
_entity_poly.type
_entity_poly.pdbx_seq_one_letter_code
_entity_poly.pdbx_strand_id
1 'polypeptide(L)'
;RDSSVPWFPDENLKAICHSMSVRRATSAGYPYPEAKHSGPLSTVRWRPLFVTQSKEARAEARLTKSGESAAENEPETLKYACFIPVDESEDKTLYVIEEYTGDEAFNYHMNLPHVQAMMGWLGEGNTIEGGLMDQKVKMNLTYIDDFFFVRPELKNAKNTFAAIAEIDYQPGGVEKSIPYWKAVVEEGRNNEPGTLLYGIVKDKDDENKLFAIEIYESKEYLYDVHVKSKAIEESIKNTKHLRTGLKHVFLKFAGGLLVKNQAGNKL
;
A
#
# COMPACT_ATOMS: atom_id res chain seq x y z
N ARG A 1 31.82 44.96 8.22
CA ARG A 1 32.70 44.79 9.41
C ARG A 1 31.78 44.84 10.61
N ASP A 2 31.56 43.84 11.43
CA ASP A 2 32.04 42.47 11.61
C ASP A 2 30.97 41.81 12.52
N SER A 3 30.34 40.72 12.11
CA SER A 3 30.61 39.33 12.53
C SER A 3 30.27 39.04 14.02
N SER A 4 29.18 38.27 14.23
CA SER A 4 29.12 37.04 15.06
C SER A 4 27.70 36.71 15.54
N VAL A 5 27.10 35.67 14.95
CA VAL A 5 26.21 34.68 15.60
C VAL A 5 27.19 33.74 16.38
N PRO A 6 26.83 32.94 17.43
CA PRO A 6 25.51 32.31 17.60
C PRO A 6 25.02 31.89 19.03
N TRP A 7 23.85 31.24 19.01
CA TRP A 7 23.33 30.13 19.86
C TRP A 7 22.20 30.40 20.88
N PHE A 8 21.18 29.51 20.83
CA PHE A 8 19.92 29.41 21.59
C PHE A 8 20.10 28.83 23.02
N PRO A 9 19.05 28.84 23.88
CA PRO A 9 18.16 27.66 23.97
C PRO A 9 16.65 27.94 24.14
N ASP A 10 15.88 26.95 23.69
CA ASP A 10 14.51 26.46 23.98
C ASP A 10 13.58 27.14 25.02
N GLU A 11 12.28 27.19 24.68
CA GLU A 11 11.20 26.40 25.33
C GLU A 11 9.78 26.99 25.04
N ASN A 12 8.79 26.09 24.93
CA ASN A 12 7.34 26.29 25.03
C ASN A 12 6.50 26.46 23.74
N LEU A 13 6.27 25.34 23.05
CA LEU A 13 5.04 25.10 22.30
C LEU A 13 4.03 24.36 23.19
N LYS A 14 3.00 25.08 23.63
CA LYS A 14 1.82 24.51 24.30
C LYS A 14 1.02 23.68 23.31
N ALA A 15 0.99 22.37 23.52
CA ALA A 15 0.03 21.48 22.87
C ALA A 15 -1.36 21.68 23.51
N ILE A 16 -2.33 22.09 22.70
CA ILE A 16 -3.75 22.04 23.06
C ILE A 16 -4.23 20.62 22.75
N CYS A 17 -4.43 19.82 23.80
CA CYS A 17 -5.10 18.54 23.73
C CYS A 17 -6.58 18.76 24.09
N HIS A 18 -7.49 18.46 23.16
CA HIS A 18 -8.90 18.23 23.51
C HIS A 18 -9.19 16.76 23.27
N SER A 19 -9.30 16.00 24.36
CA SER A 19 -10.01 14.73 24.36
C SER A 19 -11.30 14.91 25.16
N MET A 20 -12.42 14.50 24.59
CA MET A 20 -13.65 14.23 25.33
C MET A 20 -13.99 12.77 25.13
N SER A 21 -13.85 12.00 26.20
CA SER A 21 -14.37 10.64 26.34
C SER A 21 -15.73 10.72 27.03
N VAL A 22 -16.72 10.04 26.46
CA VAL A 22 -17.92 9.63 27.20
C VAL A 22 -18.00 8.11 27.13
N ARG A 23 -17.97 7.47 28.30
CA ARG A 23 -18.09 6.02 28.46
C ARG A 23 -19.54 5.55 28.38
N ARG A 24 -19.72 4.27 27.99
CA ARG A 24 -20.51 3.34 28.81
C ARG A 24 -19.86 1.95 28.81
N ALA A 25 -19.88 1.32 29.98
CA ALA A 25 -19.41 -0.03 30.21
C ALA A 25 -20.60 -0.99 30.32
N THR A 26 -20.47 -2.19 29.74
CA THR A 26 -21.04 -3.49 30.14
C THR A 26 -20.44 -4.53 29.17
N SER A 27 -19.47 -5.36 29.58
CA SER A 27 -19.62 -6.70 30.17
C SER A 27 -19.98 -7.81 29.17
N ALA A 28 -19.13 -8.84 29.14
CA ALA A 28 -19.34 -10.21 28.67
C ALA A 28 -19.47 -10.42 27.15
N GLY A 29 -18.52 -11.21 26.61
CA GLY A 29 -18.60 -12.04 25.39
C GLY A 29 -19.18 -11.37 24.15
N TYR A 30 -18.37 -11.06 23.15
CA TYR A 30 -18.88 -10.67 21.84
C TYR A 30 -19.16 -11.92 20.99
N PRO A 31 -20.44 -12.27 20.73
CA PRO A 31 -20.79 -12.92 19.48
C PRO A 31 -20.64 -11.88 18.36
N TYR A 32 -19.96 -12.26 17.28
CA TYR A 32 -19.96 -11.51 16.04
C TYR A 32 -21.42 -11.41 15.52
N PRO A 33 -21.97 -10.21 15.27
CA PRO A 33 -23.17 -10.11 14.46
C PRO A 33 -22.80 -10.48 13.02
N GLU A 34 -23.59 -11.36 12.40
CA GLU A 34 -23.48 -11.70 10.99
C GLU A 34 -23.45 -10.42 10.14
N ALA A 35 -22.30 -10.16 9.51
CA ALA A 35 -22.13 -9.03 8.61
C ALA A 35 -23.03 -9.25 7.38
N LYS A 36 -24.13 -8.52 7.32
CA LYS A 36 -24.92 -8.38 6.09
C LYS A 36 -24.08 -7.58 5.10
N HIS A 37 -23.47 -8.26 4.13
CA HIS A 37 -22.68 -7.64 3.07
C HIS A 37 -23.57 -6.90 2.08
N SER A 38 -23.83 -5.64 2.39
CA SER A 38 -24.20 -4.60 1.42
C SER A 38 -23.68 -3.25 1.93
N GLY A 39 -22.36 -3.05 1.85
CA GLY A 39 -21.66 -1.83 2.23
C GLY A 39 -20.57 -1.49 1.20
N PRO A 40 -20.13 -0.22 1.14
CA PRO A 40 -19.41 0.33 -0.01
C PRO A 40 -18.02 -0.30 -0.18
N LEU A 41 -17.51 -0.17 -1.41
CA LEU A 41 -16.24 -0.66 -1.94
C LEU A 41 -15.10 -0.67 -0.90
N SER A 42 -14.37 -1.79 -0.87
CA SER A 42 -13.16 -1.96 -0.05
C SER A 42 -12.21 -0.78 -0.21
N THR A 43 -11.77 -0.19 0.90
CA THR A 43 -10.77 0.89 0.86
C THR A 43 -9.37 0.28 0.91
N VAL A 44 -8.55 0.56 -0.11
CA VAL A 44 -7.14 0.16 -0.12
C VAL A 44 -6.33 1.25 0.57
N ARG A 45 -5.92 1.03 1.81
CA ARG A 45 -5.04 1.97 2.49
C ARG A 45 -3.60 1.52 2.29
N TRP A 46 -2.94 2.10 1.31
CA TRP A 46 -1.54 1.81 1.04
C TRP A 46 -0.66 2.61 2.02
N ARG A 47 0.19 1.92 2.79
CA ARG A 47 1.23 2.57 3.59
C ARG A 47 2.57 2.37 2.90
N PRO A 48 2.84 3.16 1.85
CA PRO A 48 3.94 2.92 0.93
C PRO A 48 5.30 2.89 1.60
N LEU A 49 5.55 3.60 2.71
CA LEU A 49 6.94 3.94 2.96
C LEU A 49 7.30 4.04 4.44
N PHE A 50 7.97 2.99 4.91
CA PHE A 50 8.83 3.07 6.08
C PHE A 50 10.28 3.19 5.59
N VAL A 51 10.90 4.36 5.75
CA VAL A 51 12.36 4.49 5.56
C VAL A 51 13.01 4.19 6.89
N THR A 52 13.69 3.07 6.99
CA THR A 52 14.37 2.69 8.22
C THR A 52 15.70 3.41 8.41
N GLN A 53 16.27 3.38 9.61
CA GLN A 53 17.58 4.01 9.86
C GLN A 53 18.73 3.29 9.19
N SER A 54 18.62 1.96 9.09
CA SER A 54 19.59 1.09 8.43
C SER A 54 18.91 -0.11 7.77
N LYS A 55 19.68 -0.80 6.92
CA LYS A 55 19.28 -2.06 6.28
C LYS A 55 19.00 -3.16 7.30
N GLU A 56 19.72 -3.19 8.41
CA GLU A 56 19.56 -4.15 9.50
C GLU A 56 18.24 -3.90 10.24
N ALA A 57 17.93 -2.64 10.56
CA ALA A 57 16.64 -2.27 11.16
C ALA A 57 15.44 -2.64 10.28
N ARG A 58 15.62 -2.63 8.95
CA ARG A 58 14.62 -3.14 8.00
C ARG A 58 14.47 -4.66 8.05
N ALA A 59 15.58 -5.39 8.14
CA ALA A 59 15.56 -6.85 8.22
C ALA A 59 14.96 -7.36 9.55
N GLU A 60 15.14 -6.61 10.63
CA GLU A 60 14.53 -6.87 11.94
C GLU A 60 13.06 -6.43 12.02
N ALA A 61 12.55 -5.73 11.00
CA ALA A 61 11.22 -5.18 11.03
C ALA A 61 10.19 -6.29 11.21
N ARG A 62 9.51 -6.24 12.35
CA ARG A 62 8.42 -7.16 12.75
C ARG A 62 7.22 -7.14 11.80
N LEU A 63 7.25 -6.25 10.80
CA LEU A 63 6.22 -6.03 9.81
C LEU A 63 5.88 -7.30 9.01
N THR A 64 6.82 -8.20 8.77
CA THR A 64 6.52 -9.47 8.10
C THR A 64 5.66 -10.41 8.96
N LYS A 65 5.85 -10.39 10.29
CA LYS A 65 5.02 -11.16 11.25
C LYS A 65 3.63 -10.58 11.45
N SER A 66 3.46 -9.27 11.22
CA SER A 66 2.15 -8.62 11.28
C SER A 66 1.19 -9.19 10.24
N GLY A 67 1.67 -9.53 9.03
CA GLY A 67 0.84 -10.18 8.01
C GLY A 67 0.35 -11.56 8.42
N GLU A 68 1.21 -12.36 9.07
CA GLU A 68 0.84 -13.68 9.61
C GLU A 68 -0.20 -13.55 10.74
N SER A 69 0.03 -12.62 11.66
CA SER A 69 -0.92 -12.30 12.75
C SER A 69 -2.27 -11.84 12.21
N ALA A 70 -2.29 -10.97 11.21
CA ALA A 70 -3.51 -10.50 10.57
C ALA A 70 -4.26 -11.64 9.87
N ALA A 71 -3.54 -12.58 9.25
CA ALA A 71 -4.14 -13.76 8.62
C ALA A 71 -4.91 -14.66 9.60
N GLU A 72 -4.53 -14.66 10.88
CA GLU A 72 -5.12 -15.46 11.95
C GLU A 72 -6.19 -14.70 12.73
N ASN A 73 -5.97 -13.41 12.99
CA ASN A 73 -6.75 -12.65 13.99
C ASN A 73 -7.67 -11.58 13.38
N GLU A 74 -7.54 -11.29 12.09
CA GLU A 74 -8.21 -10.15 11.45
C GLU A 74 -9.00 -10.62 10.23
N PRO A 75 -10.27 -11.03 10.38
CA PRO A 75 -11.08 -11.49 9.25
C PRO A 75 -11.22 -10.43 8.15
N GLU A 76 -11.26 -9.16 8.53
CA GLU A 76 -11.51 -8.02 7.65
C GLU A 76 -10.26 -7.38 7.02
N THR A 77 -9.05 -7.88 7.36
CA THR A 77 -7.82 -7.54 6.64
C THR A 77 -7.70 -8.44 5.43
N LEU A 78 -7.83 -7.87 4.24
CA LEU A 78 -7.95 -8.57 2.97
C LEU A 78 -6.59 -8.87 2.37
N LYS A 79 -5.66 -7.90 2.40
CA LYS A 79 -4.32 -8.06 1.86
C LYS A 79 -3.29 -7.48 2.82
N TYR A 80 -2.17 -8.18 2.93
CA TYR A 80 -0.97 -7.70 3.60
C TYR A 80 0.24 -8.20 2.84
N ALA A 81 1.23 -7.34 2.58
CA ALA A 81 2.51 -7.80 2.04
C ALA A 81 3.59 -6.74 2.27
N CYS A 82 4.79 -7.19 2.61
CA CYS A 82 5.97 -6.35 2.73
C CYS A 82 6.89 -6.54 1.53
N PHE A 83 7.47 -5.45 1.06
CA PHE A 83 8.37 -5.41 -0.08
C PHE A 83 9.58 -4.52 0.17
N ILE A 84 10.68 -4.81 -0.53
CA ILE A 84 11.89 -3.99 -0.54
C ILE A 84 12.23 -3.57 -1.96
N PRO A 85 12.85 -2.39 -2.18
CA PRO A 85 13.39 -2.00 -3.47
C PRO A 85 14.33 -3.02 -4.08
N VAL A 86 14.25 -3.15 -5.39
CA VAL A 86 15.27 -3.81 -6.21
C VAL A 86 16.54 -2.96 -6.27
N ASP A 87 16.40 -1.63 -6.24
CA ASP A 87 17.53 -0.70 -6.19
C ASP A 87 18.22 -0.78 -4.83
N GLU A 88 19.48 -1.21 -4.84
CA GLU A 88 20.28 -1.39 -3.63
C GLU A 88 20.66 -0.06 -2.97
N SER A 89 20.52 1.08 -3.66
CA SER A 89 20.70 2.40 -3.05
C SER A 89 19.54 2.79 -2.14
N GLU A 90 18.39 2.12 -2.24
CA GLU A 90 17.23 2.28 -1.35
C GLU A 90 17.14 1.16 -0.29
N ASP A 91 18.29 0.71 0.23
CA ASP A 91 18.38 -0.42 1.17
C ASP A 91 17.80 -0.18 2.58
N LYS A 92 17.31 1.03 2.83
CA LYS A 92 16.59 1.41 4.04
C LYS A 92 15.08 1.40 3.86
N THR A 93 14.59 1.32 2.64
CA THR A 93 13.17 1.47 2.37
C THR A 93 12.44 0.13 2.48
N LEU A 94 11.29 0.15 3.14
CA LEU A 94 10.30 -0.92 3.18
C LEU A 94 8.94 -0.40 2.72
N TYR A 95 8.32 -1.13 1.80
CA TYR A 95 6.97 -0.88 1.32
C TYR A 95 6.01 -1.88 1.95
N VAL A 96 4.84 -1.41 2.42
CA VAL A 96 3.81 -2.26 3.01
C VAL A 96 2.48 -2.01 2.30
N ILE A 97 1.90 -3.09 1.80
CA ILE A 97 0.58 -3.11 1.18
C ILE A 97 -0.39 -3.60 2.23
N GLU A 98 -1.41 -2.81 2.53
CA GLU A 98 -2.48 -3.21 3.44
C GLU A 98 -3.83 -2.90 2.78
N GLU A 99 -4.77 -3.83 2.90
CA GLU A 99 -6.11 -3.66 2.39
C GLU A 99 -7.13 -4.20 3.38
N TYR A 100 -8.21 -3.46 3.55
CA TYR A 100 -9.26 -3.76 4.51
C TYR A 100 -10.62 -3.63 3.85
N THR A 101 -11.62 -4.30 4.43
CA THR A 101 -13.03 -4.16 3.98
C THR A 101 -13.54 -2.73 4.13
N GLY A 102 -12.98 -1.94 5.05
CA GLY A 102 -13.32 -0.53 5.24
C GLY A 102 -12.58 0.11 6.41
N ASP A 103 -12.99 1.32 6.75
CA ASP A 103 -12.34 2.13 7.79
C ASP A 103 -12.49 1.52 9.20
N GLU A 104 -13.59 0.82 9.48
CA GLU A 104 -13.81 0.13 10.75
C GLU A 104 -12.80 -1.02 10.95
N ALA A 105 -12.60 -1.84 9.92
CA ALA A 105 -11.61 -2.91 9.90
C ALA A 105 -10.18 -2.38 10.07
N PHE A 106 -9.85 -1.29 9.38
CA PHE A 106 -8.57 -0.60 9.55
C PHE A 106 -8.41 -0.07 10.99
N ASN A 107 -9.43 0.57 11.55
CA ASN A 107 -9.38 1.08 12.92
C ASN A 107 -9.22 -0.06 13.92
N TYR A 108 -9.89 -1.20 13.71
CA TYR A 108 -9.71 -2.41 14.51
C TYR A 108 -8.27 -2.91 14.43
N HIS A 109 -7.74 -3.10 13.22
CA HIS A 109 -6.34 -3.48 12.98
C HIS A 109 -5.38 -2.56 13.75
N MET A 110 -5.55 -1.25 13.61
CA MET A 110 -4.70 -0.26 14.28
C MET A 110 -4.75 -0.36 15.81
N ASN A 111 -5.83 -0.85 16.42
CA ASN A 111 -5.95 -0.99 17.88
C ASN A 111 -5.44 -2.33 18.42
N LEU A 112 -4.97 -3.25 17.57
CA LEU A 112 -4.49 -4.54 18.04
C LEU A 112 -3.18 -4.42 18.81
N PRO A 113 -2.97 -5.22 19.88
CA PRO A 113 -1.77 -5.12 20.71
C PRO A 113 -0.46 -5.26 19.93
N HIS A 114 -0.43 -6.13 18.91
CA HIS A 114 0.77 -6.34 18.09
C HIS A 114 1.05 -5.17 17.15
N VAL A 115 0.01 -4.52 16.61
CA VAL A 115 0.14 -3.31 15.80
C VAL A 115 0.56 -2.14 16.68
N GLN A 116 -0.02 -1.98 17.88
CA GLN A 116 0.40 -0.96 18.84
C GLN A 116 1.85 -1.14 19.30
N ALA A 117 2.28 -2.39 19.56
CA ALA A 117 3.68 -2.68 19.89
C ALA A 117 4.62 -2.36 18.72
N MET A 118 4.21 -2.66 17.49
CA MET A 118 4.96 -2.30 16.29
C MET A 118 5.04 -0.79 16.09
N MET A 119 3.94 -0.06 16.29
CA MET A 119 3.91 1.41 16.21
C MET A 119 4.78 2.05 17.31
N GLY A 120 4.80 1.47 18.51
CA GLY A 120 5.73 1.85 19.58
C GLY A 120 7.19 1.67 19.14
N TRP A 121 7.54 0.48 18.63
CA TRP A 121 8.87 0.19 18.11
C TRP A 121 9.29 1.16 16.97
N LEU A 122 8.39 1.43 16.01
CA LEU A 122 8.64 2.41 14.95
C LEU A 122 8.82 3.84 15.49
N GLY A 123 8.16 4.16 16.60
CA GLY A 123 8.17 5.47 17.26
C GLY A 123 9.36 5.70 18.21
N GLU A 124 10.10 4.65 18.61
CA GLU A 124 11.26 4.72 19.51
C GLU A 124 12.47 5.46 18.89
N GLY A 125 12.33 5.99 17.67
CA GLY A 125 13.33 6.89 17.07
C GLY A 125 14.64 6.21 16.69
N ASN A 126 14.70 4.88 16.73
CA ASN A 126 15.83 4.03 16.29
C ASN A 126 15.52 3.26 15.00
N THR A 127 14.30 3.40 14.49
CA THR A 127 13.80 2.53 13.42
C THR A 127 13.47 3.29 12.16
N ILE A 128 12.73 4.41 12.22
CA ILE A 128 12.39 5.23 11.04
C ILE A 128 13.26 6.49 11.04
N GLU A 129 13.85 6.83 9.88
CA GLU A 129 14.53 8.12 9.70
C GLU A 129 13.51 9.26 9.80
N GLY A 130 13.73 10.23 10.69
CA GLY A 130 12.78 11.32 10.97
C GLY A 130 11.61 10.96 11.90
N GLY A 131 11.47 9.69 12.26
CA GLY A 131 10.41 9.18 13.13
C GLY A 131 9.10 8.89 12.41
N LEU A 132 8.13 8.31 13.13
CA LEU A 132 6.85 7.84 12.57
C LEU A 132 6.02 8.96 11.92
N MET A 133 6.17 10.20 12.39
CA MET A 133 5.44 11.36 11.87
C MET A 133 6.09 11.95 10.61
N ASP A 134 7.35 11.59 10.31
CA ASP A 134 8.08 12.00 9.11
C ASP A 134 8.04 10.90 8.03
N GLN A 135 7.01 10.04 8.08
CA GLN A 135 6.75 9.10 6.99
C GLN A 135 6.58 9.88 5.69
N LYS A 136 7.57 9.72 4.80
CA LYS A 136 7.68 10.51 3.57
C LYS A 136 6.46 10.37 2.67
N VAL A 137 5.73 9.25 2.74
CA VAL A 137 4.51 9.06 1.94
C VAL A 137 3.51 8.19 2.72
N LYS A 138 2.25 8.64 2.79
CA LYS A 138 1.07 7.83 3.13
C LYS A 138 0.06 8.01 2.01
N MET A 139 -0.41 6.92 1.41
CA MET A 139 -1.35 7.00 0.28
C MET A 139 -2.70 6.39 0.67
N ASN A 140 -3.77 7.18 0.65
CA ASN A 140 -5.11 6.64 0.82
C ASN A 140 -5.70 6.36 -0.56
N LEU A 141 -5.53 5.12 -1.03
CA LEU A 141 -5.92 4.74 -2.38
C LEU A 141 -7.34 4.17 -2.41
N THR A 142 -7.97 4.16 -3.57
CA THR A 142 -9.28 3.51 -3.75
C THR A 142 -9.33 2.79 -5.07
N TYR A 143 -9.85 1.57 -5.06
CA TYR A 143 -10.05 0.82 -6.28
C TYR A 143 -11.04 1.52 -7.21
N ILE A 144 -10.75 1.42 -8.51
CA ILE A 144 -11.75 1.63 -9.53
C ILE A 144 -12.44 0.29 -9.77
N ASP A 145 -13.76 0.27 -9.78
CA ASP A 145 -14.56 -0.96 -9.92
C ASP A 145 -14.13 -1.76 -11.14
N ASP A 146 -13.84 -3.05 -10.93
CA ASP A 146 -13.35 -4.00 -11.93
C ASP A 146 -11.98 -3.68 -12.58
N PHE A 147 -11.20 -2.73 -12.03
CA PHE A 147 -9.80 -2.45 -12.45
C PHE A 147 -8.78 -3.20 -11.61
N PHE A 148 -9.20 -4.30 -10.99
CA PHE A 148 -8.35 -5.11 -10.13
C PHE A 148 -8.56 -6.60 -10.38
N PHE A 149 -7.51 -7.38 -10.18
CA PHE A 149 -7.60 -8.81 -9.95
C PHE A 149 -6.39 -9.32 -9.16
N VAL A 150 -6.59 -10.48 -8.53
CA VAL A 150 -5.51 -11.26 -7.91
C VAL A 150 -5.71 -12.73 -8.24
N ARG A 151 -4.61 -13.41 -8.54
CA ARG A 151 -4.57 -14.84 -8.86
C ARG A 151 -4.26 -15.64 -7.59
N PRO A 152 -4.96 -16.77 -7.34
CA PRO A 152 -4.64 -17.66 -6.22
C PRO A 152 -3.17 -18.14 -6.21
N GLU A 153 -2.56 -18.25 -7.39
CA GLU A 153 -1.17 -18.65 -7.60
C GLU A 153 -0.19 -17.74 -6.85
N LEU A 154 -0.54 -16.48 -6.60
CA LEU A 154 0.29 -15.54 -5.84
C LEU A 154 0.69 -16.09 -4.47
N LYS A 155 -0.18 -16.87 -3.81
CA LYS A 155 0.07 -17.44 -2.49
C LYS A 155 1.31 -18.34 -2.44
N ASN A 156 1.59 -19.04 -3.53
CA ASN A 156 2.68 -20.02 -3.62
C ASN A 156 3.84 -19.52 -4.49
N ALA A 157 3.70 -18.32 -5.06
CA ALA A 157 4.70 -17.75 -5.96
C ALA A 157 6.00 -17.46 -5.19
N LYS A 158 7.13 -17.75 -5.84
CA LYS A 158 8.47 -17.50 -5.31
C LYS A 158 9.19 -16.56 -6.27
N ASN A 159 10.05 -15.70 -5.73
CA ASN A 159 10.84 -14.75 -6.51
C ASN A 159 9.98 -13.81 -7.37
N THR A 160 8.79 -13.45 -6.88
CA THR A 160 7.91 -12.50 -7.56
C THR A 160 8.59 -11.15 -7.74
N PHE A 161 8.18 -10.46 -8.80
CA PHE A 161 8.64 -9.11 -9.10
C PHE A 161 7.44 -8.18 -9.05
N ALA A 162 7.49 -7.20 -8.15
CA ALA A 162 6.42 -6.23 -8.01
C ALA A 162 6.84 -4.89 -8.61
N ALA A 163 5.86 -4.17 -9.16
CA ALA A 163 6.03 -2.83 -9.68
C ALA A 163 4.91 -1.94 -9.16
N ILE A 164 5.26 -0.69 -8.88
CA ILE A 164 4.31 0.35 -8.52
C ILE A 164 4.58 1.53 -9.42
N ALA A 165 3.59 1.87 -10.21
CA ALA A 165 3.64 3.04 -11.08
C ALA A 165 2.84 4.16 -10.44
N GLU A 166 3.48 5.28 -10.14
CA GLU A 166 2.82 6.55 -9.82
C GLU A 166 2.66 7.34 -11.12
N ILE A 167 1.44 7.73 -11.47
CA ILE A 167 1.11 8.27 -12.78
C ILE A 167 0.36 9.59 -12.60
N ASP A 168 1.04 10.69 -12.89
CA ASP A 168 0.47 12.03 -12.86
C ASP A 168 -0.13 12.38 -14.22
N TYR A 169 -1.29 13.01 -14.20
CA TYR A 169 -2.01 13.47 -15.37
C TYR A 169 -2.21 14.99 -15.34
N GLN A 170 -2.41 15.57 -16.52
CA GLN A 170 -3.03 16.89 -16.63
C GLN A 170 -4.51 16.83 -16.22
N PRO A 171 -5.14 17.95 -15.81
CA PRO A 171 -6.57 18.02 -15.49
C PRO A 171 -7.47 17.34 -16.53
N GLY A 172 -8.33 16.42 -16.07
CA GLY A 172 -9.23 15.63 -16.92
C GLY A 172 -8.54 14.50 -17.71
N GLY A 173 -7.24 14.28 -17.49
CA GLY A 173 -6.44 13.25 -18.15
C GLY A 173 -6.72 11.86 -17.60
N VAL A 174 -7.03 11.75 -16.30
CA VAL A 174 -7.39 10.48 -15.64
C VAL A 174 -8.62 9.89 -16.31
N GLU A 175 -9.73 10.63 -16.41
CA GLU A 175 -11.00 10.17 -16.99
C GLU A 175 -10.81 9.66 -18.42
N LYS A 176 -10.02 10.38 -19.22
CA LYS A 176 -9.70 10.00 -20.61
C LYS A 176 -8.83 8.75 -20.70
N SER A 177 -8.03 8.46 -19.66
CA SER A 177 -7.15 7.30 -19.63
C SER A 177 -7.83 6.01 -19.18
N ILE A 178 -8.94 6.11 -18.43
CA ILE A 178 -9.66 4.97 -17.83
C ILE A 178 -9.97 3.84 -18.84
N PRO A 179 -10.50 4.09 -20.05
CA PRO A 179 -10.79 3.00 -20.99
C PRO A 179 -9.54 2.20 -21.39
N TYR A 180 -8.39 2.87 -21.52
CA TYR A 180 -7.13 2.22 -21.89
C TYR A 180 -6.54 1.43 -20.73
N TRP A 181 -6.65 1.95 -19.51
CA TRP A 181 -6.30 1.19 -18.31
C TRP A 181 -7.19 -0.03 -18.11
N LYS A 182 -8.48 0.05 -18.47
CA LYS A 182 -9.38 -1.10 -18.41
C LYS A 182 -8.88 -2.22 -19.29
N ALA A 183 -8.51 -1.90 -20.53
CA ALA A 183 -7.97 -2.85 -21.48
C ALA A 183 -6.68 -3.50 -20.97
N VAL A 184 -5.78 -2.74 -20.32
CA VAL A 184 -4.56 -3.28 -19.71
C VAL A 184 -4.89 -4.26 -18.57
N VAL A 185 -5.82 -3.90 -17.68
CA VAL A 185 -6.25 -4.80 -16.59
C VAL A 185 -6.87 -6.07 -17.15
N GLU A 186 -7.71 -5.97 -18.19
CA GLU A 186 -8.36 -7.11 -18.84
C GLU A 186 -7.36 -8.02 -19.56
N GLU A 187 -6.38 -7.44 -20.26
CA GLU A 187 -5.28 -8.20 -20.87
C GLU A 187 -4.51 -8.99 -19.81
N GLY A 188 -4.11 -8.30 -18.73
CA GLY A 188 -3.46 -8.92 -17.58
C GLY A 188 -4.28 -10.08 -16.99
N ARG A 189 -5.60 -9.89 -16.86
CA ARG A 189 -6.52 -10.87 -16.27
C ARG A 189 -6.72 -12.09 -17.18
N ASN A 190 -6.90 -11.85 -18.48
CA ASN A 190 -7.41 -12.87 -19.39
C ASN A 190 -6.31 -13.59 -20.17
N ASN A 191 -5.20 -12.89 -20.47
CA ASN A 191 -4.19 -13.36 -21.42
C ASN A 191 -2.79 -13.49 -20.81
N GLU A 192 -2.54 -12.88 -19.65
CA GLU A 192 -1.23 -12.90 -18.98
C GLU A 192 -1.26 -13.71 -17.66
N PRO A 193 -1.14 -15.05 -17.72
CA PRO A 193 -1.18 -15.88 -16.51
C PRO A 193 -0.06 -15.58 -15.50
N GLY A 194 1.08 -15.04 -15.97
CA GLY A 194 2.20 -14.64 -15.11
C GLY A 194 2.02 -13.27 -14.44
N THR A 195 0.96 -12.53 -14.78
CA THR A 195 0.51 -11.35 -14.02
C THR A 195 -0.35 -11.84 -12.86
N LEU A 196 0.22 -11.89 -11.66
CA LEU A 196 -0.38 -12.52 -10.47
C LEU A 196 -1.30 -11.57 -9.69
N LEU A 197 -1.02 -10.28 -9.72
CA LEU A 197 -1.88 -9.22 -9.20
C LEU A 197 -1.73 -8.00 -10.08
N TYR A 198 -2.86 -7.37 -10.42
CA TYR A 198 -2.84 -6.10 -11.11
C TYR A 198 -4.00 -5.23 -10.62
N GLY A 199 -3.73 -3.95 -10.39
CA GLY A 199 -4.73 -3.00 -9.92
C GLY A 199 -4.44 -1.59 -10.37
N ILE A 200 -5.45 -0.89 -10.88
CA ILE A 200 -5.42 0.58 -11.01
C ILE A 200 -6.25 1.18 -9.88
N VAL A 201 -5.63 2.09 -9.13
CA VAL A 201 -6.25 2.75 -7.98
C VAL A 201 -6.09 4.26 -8.09
N LYS A 202 -7.06 4.99 -7.55
CA LYS A 202 -7.04 6.45 -7.46
C LYS A 202 -6.42 6.91 -6.15
N ASP A 203 -5.76 8.05 -6.17
CA ASP A 203 -5.48 8.81 -4.96
C ASP A 203 -6.77 9.51 -4.49
N LYS A 204 -7.10 9.42 -3.21
CA LYS A 204 -8.24 10.18 -2.64
C LYS A 204 -7.94 11.67 -2.53
N ASP A 205 -6.66 12.03 -2.43
CA ASP A 205 -6.21 13.40 -2.17
C ASP A 205 -5.76 14.12 -3.46
N ASP A 206 -5.67 13.41 -4.59
CA ASP A 206 -5.26 13.96 -5.89
C ASP A 206 -6.02 13.29 -7.06
N GLU A 207 -7.05 13.98 -7.57
CA GLU A 207 -7.90 13.47 -8.66
C GLU A 207 -7.15 13.27 -9.99
N ASN A 208 -5.97 13.89 -10.15
CA ASN A 208 -5.16 13.80 -11.36
C ASN A 208 -4.06 12.74 -11.26
N LYS A 209 -4.14 11.86 -10.25
CA LYS A 209 -3.16 10.82 -10.00
C LYS A 209 -3.78 9.43 -9.99
N LEU A 210 -3.11 8.51 -10.68
CA LEU A 210 -3.38 7.09 -10.60
C LEU A 210 -2.15 6.35 -10.10
N PHE A 211 -2.39 5.22 -9.46
CA PHE A 211 -1.36 4.24 -9.19
C PHE A 211 -1.69 2.92 -9.86
N ALA A 212 -0.68 2.28 -10.45
CA ALA A 212 -0.74 0.87 -10.81
C ALA A 212 0.00 0.04 -9.76
N ILE A 213 -0.63 -1.03 -9.29
CA ILE A 213 -0.04 -2.00 -8.36
C ILE A 213 0.01 -3.33 -9.07
N GLU A 214 1.22 -3.85 -9.23
CA GLU A 214 1.49 -4.95 -10.16
C GLU A 214 2.40 -5.98 -9.47
N ILE A 215 2.06 -7.26 -9.57
CA ILE A 215 2.92 -8.36 -9.14
C ILE A 215 2.96 -9.42 -10.24
N TYR A 216 4.17 -9.75 -10.65
CA TYR A 216 4.47 -10.72 -11.69
C TYR A 216 5.22 -11.92 -11.12
N GLU A 217 5.13 -13.05 -11.82
CA GLU A 217 5.89 -14.26 -11.47
C GLU A 217 7.41 -14.06 -11.57
N SER A 218 7.87 -13.11 -12.39
CA SER A 218 9.29 -12.78 -12.57
C SER A 218 9.48 -11.39 -13.15
N LYS A 219 10.72 -10.90 -13.10
CA LYS A 219 11.12 -9.64 -13.75
C LYS A 219 11.00 -9.76 -15.27
N GLU A 220 11.45 -10.89 -15.81
CA GLU A 220 11.43 -11.19 -17.24
C GLU A 220 10.00 -11.14 -17.77
N TYR A 221 9.03 -11.68 -17.03
CA TYR A 221 7.62 -11.64 -17.43
C TYR A 221 7.09 -10.21 -17.60
N LEU A 222 7.42 -9.30 -16.67
CA LEU A 222 7.06 -7.89 -16.81
C LEU A 222 7.60 -7.30 -18.13
N TYR A 223 8.89 -7.48 -18.41
CA TYR A 223 9.53 -6.81 -19.56
C TYR A 223 9.29 -7.51 -20.90
N ASP A 224 9.19 -8.84 -20.92
CA ASP A 224 9.11 -9.64 -22.13
C ASP A 224 7.69 -10.02 -22.53
N VAL A 225 6.73 -9.93 -21.61
CA VAL A 225 5.32 -10.20 -21.88
C VAL A 225 4.50 -8.94 -21.67
N HIS A 226 4.40 -8.46 -20.41
CA HIS A 226 3.43 -7.42 -20.05
C HIS A 226 3.68 -6.09 -20.79
N VAL A 227 4.91 -5.56 -20.71
CA VAL A 227 5.30 -4.29 -21.35
C VAL A 227 5.16 -4.34 -22.88
N LYS A 228 5.25 -5.52 -23.48
CA LYS A 228 5.14 -5.74 -24.92
C LYS A 228 3.71 -6.07 -25.38
N SER A 229 2.74 -6.12 -24.46
CA SER A 229 1.35 -6.39 -24.81
C SER A 229 0.75 -5.28 -25.68
N LYS A 230 -0.19 -5.65 -26.56
CA LYS A 230 -0.91 -4.68 -27.39
C LYS A 230 -1.69 -3.68 -26.54
N ALA A 231 -2.24 -4.11 -25.41
CA ALA A 231 -2.98 -3.24 -24.50
C ALA A 231 -2.09 -2.13 -23.92
N ILE A 232 -0.85 -2.45 -23.53
CA ILE A 232 0.12 -1.44 -23.07
C ILE A 232 0.53 -0.52 -24.22
N GLU A 233 0.81 -1.06 -25.41
CA GLU A 233 1.14 -0.26 -26.59
C GLU A 233 0.04 0.76 -26.92
N GLU A 234 -1.22 0.30 -26.97
CA GLU A 234 -2.38 1.15 -27.22
C GLU A 234 -2.60 2.17 -26.10
N SER A 235 -2.43 1.79 -24.83
CA SER A 235 -2.50 2.71 -23.70
C SER A 235 -1.46 3.81 -23.82
N ILE A 236 -0.21 3.48 -24.12
CA ILE A 236 0.86 4.48 -24.29
C ILE A 236 0.54 5.40 -25.47
N LYS A 237 0.20 4.84 -26.63
CA LYS A 237 -0.13 5.60 -27.84
C LYS A 237 -1.20 6.65 -27.60
N ASN A 238 -2.24 6.29 -26.85
CA ASN A 238 -3.42 7.14 -26.67
C ASN A 238 -3.40 7.97 -25.39
N THR A 239 -2.54 7.68 -24.41
CA THR A 239 -2.57 8.38 -23.11
C THR A 239 -1.26 9.04 -22.72
N LYS A 240 -0.12 8.73 -23.36
CA LYS A 240 1.19 9.30 -22.97
C LYS A 240 1.19 10.83 -22.97
N HIS A 241 0.51 11.46 -23.93
CA HIS A 241 0.40 12.92 -24.02
C HIS A 241 -0.50 13.55 -22.94
N LEU A 242 -1.24 12.73 -22.19
CA LEU A 242 -2.04 13.18 -21.04
C LEU A 242 -1.26 13.15 -19.72
N ARG A 243 -0.13 12.43 -19.70
CA ARG A 243 0.68 12.21 -18.50
C ARG A 243 1.66 13.37 -18.31
N THR A 244 1.76 13.86 -17.09
CA THR A 244 2.73 14.88 -16.67
C THR A 244 3.89 14.25 -15.89
N GLY A 245 3.72 13.03 -15.39
CA GLY A 245 4.72 12.29 -14.63
C GLY A 245 4.47 10.78 -14.68
N LEU A 246 5.56 10.01 -14.62
CA LEU A 246 5.52 8.55 -14.47
C LEU A 246 6.74 8.11 -13.68
N LYS A 247 6.51 7.57 -12.49
CA LYS A 247 7.55 7.03 -11.63
C LYS A 247 7.26 5.56 -11.38
N HIS A 248 8.26 4.70 -11.58
CA HIS A 248 8.17 3.29 -11.21
C HIS A 248 9.04 3.00 -10.00
N VAL A 249 8.51 2.23 -9.07
CA VAL A 249 9.28 1.57 -8.03
C VAL A 249 9.20 0.07 -8.26
N PHE A 250 10.37 -0.56 -8.40
CA PHE A 250 10.47 -2.01 -8.58
C PHE A 250 10.86 -2.67 -7.27
N LEU A 251 10.17 -3.76 -6.95
CA LEU A 251 10.10 -4.31 -5.62
C LEU A 251 10.29 -5.82 -5.63
N LYS A 252 10.93 -6.34 -4.59
CA LYS A 252 11.02 -7.77 -4.27
C LYS A 252 10.21 -8.05 -3.01
N PHE A 253 9.56 -9.20 -2.98
CA PHE A 253 8.82 -9.64 -1.82
C PHE A 253 9.74 -9.87 -0.61
N ALA A 254 9.35 -9.34 0.55
CA ALA A 254 10.12 -9.42 1.79
C ALA A 254 9.43 -10.28 2.87
N GLY A 255 8.10 -10.46 2.81
CA GLY A 255 7.37 -11.32 3.75
C GLY A 255 5.93 -10.86 4.04
N GLY A 256 5.26 -11.61 4.91
CA GLY A 256 3.93 -11.27 5.44
C GLY A 256 2.76 -11.42 4.46
N LEU A 257 2.88 -12.28 3.44
CA LEU A 257 1.83 -12.40 2.41
C LEU A 257 0.51 -12.88 3.02
N LEU A 258 -0.49 -12.01 2.96
CA LEU A 258 -1.89 -12.33 3.16
C LEU A 258 -2.64 -11.88 1.91
N VAL A 259 -3.44 -12.78 1.33
CA VAL A 259 -4.37 -12.45 0.26
C VAL A 259 -5.67 -13.20 0.51
N LYS A 260 -6.76 -12.45 0.66
CA LYS A 260 -8.13 -12.93 0.70
C LYS A 260 -8.91 -12.36 -0.48
N ASN A 261 -10.00 -13.02 -0.85
CA ASN A 261 -10.94 -12.42 -1.79
C ASN A 261 -11.77 -11.33 -1.09
N GLN A 262 -12.54 -10.55 -1.87
CA GLN A 262 -13.37 -9.47 -1.32
C GLN A 262 -14.48 -9.94 -0.37
N ALA A 263 -14.82 -11.24 -0.37
CA ALA A 263 -15.72 -11.85 0.60
C ALA A 263 -15.02 -12.25 1.91
N GLY A 264 -13.73 -11.92 2.07
CA GLY A 264 -12.94 -12.28 3.26
C GLY A 264 -12.54 -13.76 3.32
N ASN A 265 -12.84 -14.56 2.30
CA ASN A 265 -12.43 -15.96 2.25
C ASN A 265 -10.94 -16.04 1.89
N LYS A 266 -10.20 -16.90 2.59
CA LYS A 266 -8.81 -17.21 2.28
C LYS A 266 -8.74 -17.81 0.87
N LEU A 267 -7.88 -17.25 0.02
CA LEU A 267 -7.47 -17.86 -1.25
C LEU A 267 -6.46 -18.99 -1.00
#